data_AF-A3FMC8-F1
#
_entry.id   AF-A3FMC8-F1
#
_cell.length_a   1.000
_cell.length_b   1.000
_cell.length_c   1.000
_cell.angle_alpha   90.00
_cell.angle_beta   90.00
_cell.angle_gamma   90.00
#
_symmetry.space_group_name_H-M   'P 1'
#
loop_
_entity.id
_entity.type
_entity.pdbx_description
1 polymer ?
#
loop_
_entity_poly.entity_id
_entity_poly.type
_entity_poly.pdbx_seq_one_letter_code
_entity_poly.pdbx_strand_id
1 'polypeptide(L)'
;YNNADGNYEVTLMTKATVYCTGLVLWQPPAVYKSSCSIDVEFFPYDVQTCVLKLGGWTYDGFKVDLRHMDEKVGSNIVDVGVDLSEFYMSVEWDILEVPAVRNEKIYPCCDEPYLDITFNITMRRKTLFYTV
;
A
#
# COMPACT_ATOMS: atom_id res chain seq x y z
N TYR A 1 -2.28 0.79 -8.87
CA TYR A 1 -2.03 1.87 -9.85
C TYR A 1 -0.56 1.95 -10.27
N ASN A 2 0.38 2.07 -9.34
CA ASN A 2 1.81 2.24 -9.62
C ASN A 2 2.56 0.91 -9.71
N ASN A 3 2.04 -0.02 -10.52
CA ASN A 3 2.65 -1.33 -10.74
C ASN A 3 3.71 -1.26 -11.86
N ALA A 4 4.85 -1.93 -11.66
CA ALA A 4 5.96 -1.96 -12.62
C ALA A 4 6.04 -3.26 -13.44
N ASP A 5 5.34 -4.33 -13.02
CA ASP A 5 5.41 -5.67 -13.64
C ASP A 5 4.35 -5.92 -14.72
N GLY A 6 3.30 -5.08 -14.76
CA GLY A 6 2.12 -5.26 -15.61
C GLY A 6 1.08 -6.23 -15.05
N ASN A 7 1.34 -6.89 -13.93
CA ASN A 7 0.41 -7.82 -13.27
C ASN A 7 -0.31 -7.11 -12.12
N TYR A 8 -1.58 -6.77 -12.33
CA TYR A 8 -2.38 -5.95 -11.40
C TYR A 8 -3.26 -6.78 -10.47
N GLU A 9 -3.51 -8.03 -10.83
CA GLU A 9 -4.37 -8.94 -10.08
C GLU A 9 -3.60 -9.68 -8.99
N VAL A 10 -4.35 -10.20 -8.01
CA VAL A 10 -3.76 -11.04 -6.97
C VAL A 10 -3.34 -12.37 -7.59
N THR A 11 -2.08 -12.75 -7.37
CA THR A 11 -1.46 -13.93 -8.01
C THR A 11 -2.08 -15.25 -7.59
N LEU A 12 -2.70 -15.33 -6.40
CA LEU A 12 -3.24 -16.57 -5.85
C LEU A 12 -4.67 -16.37 -5.34
N MET A 13 -5.63 -17.01 -6.02
CA MET A 13 -7.03 -17.01 -5.58
C MET A 13 -7.20 -17.97 -4.39
N THR A 14 -7.41 -17.40 -3.20
CA THR A 14 -7.75 -18.15 -1.99
C THR A 14 -9.26 -18.16 -1.75
N LYS A 15 -9.72 -19.07 -0.89
CA LYS A 15 -11.12 -19.12 -0.46
C LYS A 15 -11.43 -17.91 0.42
N ALA A 16 -12.65 -17.38 0.29
CA ALA A 16 -13.20 -16.39 1.19
C ALA A 16 -14.00 -17.05 2.32
N THR A 17 -14.00 -16.44 3.51
CA THR A 17 -14.85 -16.83 4.63
C THR A 17 -16.13 -16.03 4.59
N VAL A 18 -17.27 -16.71 4.56
CA VAL A 18 -18.60 -16.08 4.50
C VAL A 18 -19.31 -16.32 5.83
N TYR A 19 -19.69 -15.23 6.50
CA TYR A 19 -20.43 -15.28 7.76
C TYR A 19 -21.95 -15.22 7.52
N CYS A 20 -22.74 -15.71 8.48
CA CYS A 20 -24.20 -15.68 8.40
C CYS A 20 -24.79 -14.26 8.38
N THR A 21 -24.04 -13.25 8.80
CA THR A 21 -24.40 -11.83 8.73
C THR A 21 -24.28 -11.24 7.33
N GLY A 22 -23.72 -11.98 6.37
CA GLY A 22 -23.37 -11.47 5.04
C GLY A 22 -21.98 -10.83 4.96
N LEU A 23 -21.22 -10.80 6.06
CA LEU A 23 -19.82 -10.35 6.05
C LEU A 23 -18.97 -11.37 5.28
N VAL A 24 -18.16 -10.87 4.35
CA VAL A 24 -17.20 -11.67 3.58
C VAL A 24 -15.79 -11.22 3.92
N LEU A 25 -14.97 -12.13 4.44
CA LEU A 25 -13.55 -11.90 4.70
C LEU A 25 -12.72 -12.60 3.63
N TRP A 26 -11.87 -11.84 2.95
CA TRP A 26 -10.97 -12.37 1.92
C TRP A 26 -9.57 -11.78 2.08
N GLN A 27 -8.58 -12.65 2.27
CA GLN A 27 -7.19 -12.28 2.55
C GLN A 27 -6.26 -13.09 1.65
N PRO A 28 -6.18 -12.76 0.35
CA PRO A 28 -5.30 -13.47 -0.57
C PRO A 28 -3.85 -12.97 -0.46
N PRO A 29 -2.83 -13.84 -0.55
CA PRO A 29 -1.45 -13.42 -0.59
C PRO A 29 -1.13 -12.82 -1.97
N ALA A 30 -0.40 -11.71 -2.00
CA ALA A 30 -0.02 -11.03 -3.23
C ALA A 30 1.44 -10.56 -3.17
N VAL A 31 2.12 -10.61 -4.33
CA VAL A 31 3.45 -10.01 -4.52
C VAL A 31 3.28 -8.79 -5.40
N TYR A 32 3.48 -7.60 -4.82
CA TYR A 32 3.39 -6.33 -5.56
C TYR A 32 4.78 -5.83 -5.93
N LYS A 33 4.99 -5.54 -7.22
CA LYS A 33 6.16 -4.81 -7.69
C LYS A 33 5.74 -3.39 -8.04
N SER A 34 5.97 -2.47 -7.12
CA SER A 34 5.65 -1.05 -7.32
C SER A 34 6.83 -0.29 -7.94
N SER A 35 6.53 0.75 -8.70
CA SER A 35 7.53 1.73 -9.09
C SER A 35 7.78 2.70 -7.93
N CYS A 36 9.05 2.90 -7.61
CA CYS A 36 9.52 3.84 -6.60
C CYS A 36 10.70 4.64 -7.16
N SER A 37 10.66 5.96 -7.00
CA SER A 37 11.78 6.83 -7.38
C SER A 37 12.76 6.86 -6.21
N ILE A 38 14.04 6.60 -6.50
CA ILE A 38 15.11 6.49 -5.50
C ILE A 38 16.03 7.69 -5.64
N ASP A 39 16.32 8.34 -4.53
CA ASP A 39 17.32 9.40 -4.44
C ASP A 39 18.64 8.85 -3.88
N VAL A 40 19.73 9.00 -4.64
CA VAL A 40 21.04 8.43 -4.31
C VAL A 40 22.05 9.47 -3.80
N GLU A 41 21.61 10.70 -3.50
CA GLU A 41 22.50 11.78 -3.04
C GLU A 41 23.37 11.37 -1.83
N PHE A 42 22.78 10.65 -0.86
CA PHE A 42 23.43 10.28 0.40
C PHE A 42 23.83 8.80 0.51
N PHE A 43 23.93 8.08 -0.61
CA PHE A 43 24.28 6.66 -0.59
C PHE A 43 25.61 6.39 0.15
N PRO A 44 25.71 5.38 1.05
CA PRO A 44 24.71 4.37 1.43
C PRO A 44 23.85 4.74 2.67
N TYR A 45 23.91 5.99 3.15
CA TYR A 45 23.18 6.48 4.34
C TYR A 45 21.81 7.07 3.97
N ASP A 46 21.19 6.53 2.93
CA ASP A 46 19.96 7.03 2.34
C ASP A 46 18.70 6.54 3.07
N VAL A 47 17.68 7.41 3.06
CA VAL A 47 16.30 7.11 3.47
C VAL A 47 15.42 7.29 2.24
N GLN A 48 14.57 6.30 1.98
CA GLN A 48 13.70 6.25 0.81
C GLN A 48 12.25 6.15 1.26
N THR A 49 11.36 6.88 0.61
CA THR A 49 9.91 6.74 0.80
C THR A 49 9.29 6.20 -0.47
N CYS A 50 8.89 4.93 -0.43
CA CYS A 50 8.22 4.28 -1.55
C CYS A 50 6.72 4.23 -1.33
N VAL A 51 5.98 4.47 -2.41
CA VAL A 51 4.52 4.55 -2.37
C VAL A 51 3.93 3.26 -2.92
N LEU A 52 2.87 2.74 -2.29
CA LEU A 52 2.03 1.67 -2.83
C LEU A 52 0.58 2.16 -2.88
N LYS A 53 0.03 2.29 -4.09
CA LYS A 53 -1.31 2.83 -4.31
C LYS A 53 -2.28 1.73 -4.75
N LEU A 54 -3.21 1.39 -3.86
CA LEU A 54 -4.26 0.40 -4.06
C LEU A 54 -5.62 1.10 -4.19
N GLY A 55 -6.49 0.60 -5.07
CA GLY A 55 -7.84 1.13 -5.23
C GLY A 55 -8.61 0.41 -6.31
N GLY A 56 -9.90 0.72 -6.43
CA GLY A 56 -10.80 0.11 -7.40
C GLY A 56 -10.47 0.55 -8.83
N TRP A 57 -10.44 -0.40 -9.76
CA TRP A 57 -10.28 -0.09 -11.19
C TRP A 57 -11.63 0.12 -11.90
N THR A 58 -12.60 -0.75 -11.60
CA THR A 58 -13.88 -0.80 -12.32
C THR A 58 -14.97 0.08 -11.72
N TYR A 59 -14.99 0.20 -10.39
CA TYR A 59 -16.06 0.90 -9.68
C TYR A 59 -15.60 2.27 -9.18
N ASP A 60 -16.49 3.25 -9.31
CA ASP A 60 -16.35 4.59 -8.75
C ASP A 60 -16.71 4.63 -7.25
N GLY A 61 -16.43 5.77 -6.62
CA GLY A 61 -16.68 6.03 -5.21
C GLY A 61 -18.15 6.14 -4.82
N PHE A 62 -19.08 6.29 -5.79
CA PHE A 62 -20.52 6.23 -5.50
C PHE A 62 -21.02 4.79 -5.37
N LYS A 63 -20.31 3.82 -5.96
CA LYS A 63 -20.65 2.40 -5.91
C LYS A 63 -19.92 1.65 -4.82
N VAL A 64 -18.63 1.94 -4.64
CA VAL A 64 -17.77 1.22 -3.68
C VAL A 64 -17.01 2.24 -2.84
N ASP A 65 -17.30 2.28 -1.53
CA ASP A 65 -16.52 3.06 -0.57
C ASP A 65 -15.36 2.23 -0.02
N LEU A 66 -14.14 2.52 -0.47
CA LEU A 66 -12.93 1.87 0.00
C LEU A 66 -12.42 2.55 1.28
N ARG A 67 -12.24 1.76 2.35
CA ARG A 67 -11.78 2.24 3.66
C ARG A 67 -10.70 1.35 4.26
N HIS A 68 -9.81 1.97 5.02
CA HIS A 68 -8.81 1.25 5.80
C HIS A 68 -9.47 0.66 7.06
N MET A 69 -9.04 -0.52 7.52
CA MET A 69 -9.64 -1.15 8.71
C MET A 69 -9.47 -0.30 9.98
N ASP A 70 -8.32 0.34 10.13
CA ASP A 70 -8.00 1.23 11.26
C ASP A 70 -8.33 2.72 11.02
N GLU A 71 -9.14 3.02 10.00
CA GLU A 71 -9.57 4.40 9.70
C GLU A 71 -10.41 4.97 10.86
N LYS A 72 -10.00 6.13 11.39
CA LYS A 72 -10.73 6.83 12.45
C LYS A 72 -11.75 7.80 11.84
N VAL A 73 -12.90 7.95 12.50
CA VAL A 73 -13.95 8.89 12.07
C VAL A 73 -13.39 10.31 12.00
N GLY A 74 -13.44 10.90 10.81
CA GLY A 74 -12.97 12.27 10.56
C GLY A 74 -11.49 12.40 10.20
N SER A 75 -10.74 11.30 10.10
CA SER A 75 -9.35 11.30 9.61
C SER A 75 -9.21 10.40 8.38
N ASN A 76 -8.57 10.93 7.33
CA ASN A 76 -8.17 10.14 6.17
C ASN A 76 -6.78 9.51 6.32
N ILE A 77 -6.11 9.77 7.44
CA ILE A 77 -4.74 9.33 7.73
C ILE A 77 -4.79 8.24 8.80
N VAL A 78 -4.07 7.15 8.54
CA VAL A 78 -3.79 6.06 9.46
C VAL A 78 -2.28 6.03 9.71
N ASP A 79 -1.87 6.26 10.95
CA ASP A 79 -0.45 6.37 11.32
C ASP A 79 0.32 5.05 11.07
N VAL A 80 -0.32 3.92 11.37
CA VAL A 80 0.20 2.57 11.13
C VAL A 80 -0.71 1.88 10.12
N GLY A 81 -0.41 2.06 8.84
CA GLY A 81 -1.21 1.52 7.74
C GLY A 81 -0.91 0.06 7.40
N VAL A 82 0.24 -0.47 7.82
CA VAL A 82 0.61 -1.87 7.55
C VAL A 82 0.88 -2.57 8.87
N ASP A 83 0.24 -3.72 9.07
CA ASP A 83 0.56 -4.59 10.19
C ASP A 83 1.92 -5.28 9.93
N LEU A 84 2.90 -4.97 10.78
CA LEU A 84 4.25 -5.50 10.72
C LEU A 84 4.51 -6.59 11.77
N SER A 85 3.48 -7.08 12.47
CA SER A 85 3.61 -8.10 13.52
C SER A 85 4.25 -9.40 13.03
N GLU A 86 3.96 -9.81 11.79
CA GLU A 86 4.54 -10.99 11.12
C GLU A 86 5.63 -10.62 10.09
N PHE A 87 6.18 -9.40 10.15
CA PHE A 87 7.18 -8.96 9.19
C PHE A 87 8.52 -9.69 9.36
N TYR A 88 8.99 -10.32 8.28
CA TYR A 88 10.35 -10.86 8.21
C TYR A 88 11.36 -9.74 7.92
N MET A 89 12.25 -9.47 8.87
CA MET A 89 13.23 -8.39 8.77
C MET A 89 14.13 -8.53 7.53
N SER A 90 14.22 -7.46 6.75
CA SER A 90 15.12 -7.37 5.60
C SER A 90 16.59 -7.25 6.03
N VAL A 91 17.48 -7.83 5.23
CA VAL A 91 18.94 -7.75 5.43
C VAL A 91 19.51 -6.40 4.99
N GLU A 92 18.83 -5.72 4.06
CA GLU A 92 19.33 -4.48 3.43
C GLU A 92 18.60 -3.23 3.92
N TRP A 93 17.36 -3.36 4.40
CA TRP A 93 16.50 -2.22 4.72
C TRP A 93 15.88 -2.35 6.11
N ASP A 94 15.84 -1.24 6.85
CA ASP A 94 15.01 -1.05 8.03
C ASP A 94 13.73 -0.29 7.63
N ILE A 95 12.56 -0.74 8.07
CA ILE A 95 11.32 0.03 7.94
C ILE A 95 11.26 1.02 9.10
N LEU A 96 11.11 2.31 8.79
CA LEU A 96 10.99 3.38 9.78
C LEU A 96 9.53 3.65 10.13
N GLU A 97 8.67 3.79 9.11
CA GLU A 97 7.25 4.10 9.25
C GLU A 97 6.47 3.66 8.02
N VAL A 98 5.17 3.41 8.21
CA VAL A 98 4.26 2.89 7.18
C VAL A 98 2.86 3.54 7.22
N PRO A 99 2.72 4.87 7.17
CA PRO A 99 1.40 5.50 7.21
C PRO A 99 0.59 5.21 5.94
N ALA A 100 -0.73 5.15 6.09
CA ALA A 100 -1.68 5.04 4.99
C ALA A 100 -2.59 6.26 4.90
N VAL A 101 -2.90 6.70 3.68
CA VAL A 101 -3.78 7.83 3.42
C VAL A 101 -4.86 7.42 2.44
N ARG A 102 -6.12 7.66 2.80
CA ARG A 102 -7.27 7.54 1.89
C ARG A 102 -7.38 8.80 1.05
N ASN A 103 -7.40 8.65 -0.27
CA ASN A 103 -7.58 9.73 -1.22
C ASN A 103 -8.86 9.54 -2.02
N GLU A 104 -9.49 10.67 -2.34
CA GLU A 104 -10.60 10.76 -3.27
C GLU A 104 -10.17 11.64 -4.43
N LYS A 105 -10.10 11.06 -5.62
CA LYS A 105 -9.57 11.75 -6.80
C LYS A 105 -10.58 11.69 -7.95
N ILE A 106 -10.91 12.87 -8.48
CA ILE A 106 -11.64 13.00 -9.73
C ILE A 106 -10.61 13.06 -10.85
N TYR A 107 -10.70 12.15 -11.82
CA TYR A 107 -9.77 12.08 -12.95
C TYR A 107 -10.33 12.85 -14.15
N PRO A 108 -9.50 13.45 -15.01
CA PRO A 108 -10.00 14.21 -16.17
C PRO A 108 -10.85 13.43 -17.18
N CYS A 109 -10.86 12.09 -17.11
CA CYS A 109 -11.69 11.26 -17.96
C CYS A 109 -13.18 11.31 -17.59
N CYS A 110 -13.49 11.63 -16.34
CA CYS A 110 -14.69 11.15 -15.67
C CYS A 110 -15.09 12.14 -14.55
N ASP A 111 -16.38 12.40 -14.39
CA ASP A 111 -16.88 13.33 -13.36
C ASP A 111 -17.00 12.67 -11.98
N GLU A 112 -16.95 11.34 -11.93
CA GLU A 112 -17.07 10.54 -10.72
C GLU A 112 -15.76 10.48 -9.92
N PRO A 113 -15.83 10.47 -8.57
CA PRO A 113 -14.67 10.29 -7.73
C PRO A 113 -14.19 8.84 -7.74
N TYR A 114 -12.88 8.64 -7.78
CA TYR A 114 -12.23 7.35 -7.58
C TYR A 114 -11.47 7.35 -6.27
N LEU A 115 -11.68 6.29 -5.49
CA LEU A 115 -11.08 6.12 -4.17
C LEU A 115 -9.83 5.26 -4.24
N ASP A 116 -8.80 5.68 -3.52
CA ASP A 116 -7.58 4.91 -3.35
C ASP A 116 -7.03 5.02 -1.93
N ILE A 117 -6.33 3.98 -1.49
CA ILE A 117 -5.53 3.98 -0.27
C ILE A 117 -4.08 3.91 -0.69
N THR A 118 -3.33 4.91 -0.24
CA THR A 118 -1.91 5.08 -0.53
C THR A 118 -1.11 4.77 0.72
N PHE A 119 -0.29 3.72 0.67
CA PHE A 119 0.64 3.35 1.72
C PHE A 119 2.01 3.96 1.42
N ASN A 120 2.54 4.77 2.33
CA ASN A 120 3.89 5.31 2.24
C ASN A 120 4.79 4.46 3.11
N ILE A 121 5.78 3.81 2.50
CA ILE A 121 6.74 2.94 3.19
C ILE A 121 8.07 3.70 3.23
N THR A 122 8.40 4.24 4.39
CA THR A 122 9.68 4.91 4.62
C THR A 122 10.68 3.89 5.15
N MET A 123 11.78 3.70 4.43
CA MET A 123 12.81 2.71 4.71
C MET A 123 14.21 3.32 4.70
N ARG A 124 15.10 2.79 5.53
CA ARG A 124 16.49 3.21 5.64
C ARG A 124 17.42 2.06 5.28
N ARG A 125 18.46 2.35 4.50
CA ARG A 125 19.45 1.34 4.11
C ARG A 125 20.35 0.95 5.28
N LYS A 126 20.64 -0.35 5.42
CA LYS A 126 21.68 -0.88 6.31
C LYS A 126 23.03 -0.74 5.62
N THR A 127 23.90 0.10 6.18
CA THR A 127 25.14 0.52 5.50
C THR A 127 26.29 -0.47 5.62
N LEU A 128 26.20 -1.46 6.52
CA LEU A 128 27.30 -2.35 6.89
C LEU A 128 27.95 -3.07 5.68
N PHE A 129 27.17 -3.43 4.67
CA PHE A 129 27.71 -4.08 3.47
C PHE A 129 28.57 -3.15 2.60
N TYR A 130 28.31 -1.84 2.64
CA TYR A 130 28.96 -0.84 1.77
C TYR A 130 30.12 -0.10 2.42
N THR A 131 30.28 -0.23 3.74
CA THR A 131 31.25 0.54 4.54
C THR A 131 32.40 -0.31 5.09
N VAL A 132 32.42 -1.62 4.83
CA VAL A 132 33.45 -2.56 5.30
C VAL A 132 34.31 -3.04 4.15
#